data_AF-R9M2C3-F1
#
_entry.id   AF-R9M2C3-F1
#
_cell.length_a   1.000
_cell.length_b   1.000
_cell.length_c   1.000
_cell.angle_alpha   90.00
_cell.angle_beta   90.00
_cell.angle_gamma   90.00
#
_symmetry.space_group_name_H-M   'P 1'
#
loop_
_entity.id
_entity.type
_entity.pdbx_description
1 polymer ?
#
loop_
_entity_poly.entity_id
_entity_poly.type
_entity_poly.pdbx_seq_one_letter_code
_entity_poly.pdbx_strand_id
1 'polypeptide(L)'
;MGLFFGKRKPAPGQPSGDWPWTLNVSGALRPNFGTWEMIVSELRELNLEEADSFLILEQKDPRDPQNYWFIQSAINRAGPHPGWYTVEVGWGSRQGKALWDLDVQTLEEAVPFFRAAYDRKAVDLSGFEDMSDMLG
;
A
#
# COMPACT_ATOMS: atom_id res chain seq x y z
N MET A 1 4.05 0.74 40.18
CA MET A 1 2.87 1.29 39.47
C MET A 1 3.10 1.07 37.99
N GLY A 2 2.15 0.42 37.31
CA GLY A 2 2.35 -0.14 35.96
C GLY A 2 2.49 0.92 34.87
N LEU A 3 3.43 0.69 33.95
CA LEU A 3 3.54 1.41 32.68
C LEU A 3 2.45 0.89 31.73
N PHE A 4 1.39 1.67 31.54
CA PHE A 4 0.43 1.45 30.48
C PHE A 4 1.09 1.83 29.15
N PHE A 5 1.62 0.84 28.43
CA PHE A 5 1.91 0.97 27.00
C PHE A 5 0.58 0.96 26.23
N GLY A 6 -0.14 2.09 26.28
CA GLY A 6 -1.23 2.32 25.33
C GLY A 6 -0.65 2.35 23.94
N LYS A 7 -0.86 1.29 23.14
CA LYS A 7 -0.58 1.31 21.71
C LYS A 7 -1.27 2.55 21.14
N ARG A 8 -0.50 3.55 20.73
CA ARG A 8 -1.04 4.69 19.98
C ARG A 8 -1.70 4.08 18.75
N LYS A 9 -3.00 4.34 18.55
CA LYS A 9 -3.64 4.03 17.28
C LYS A 9 -2.79 4.72 16.20
N PRO A 10 -2.37 4.02 15.14
CA PRO A 10 -1.71 4.66 14.02
C PRO A 10 -2.54 5.87 13.59
N ALA A 11 -1.87 6.95 13.19
CA ALA A 11 -2.56 8.05 12.53
C ALA A 11 -3.33 7.50 11.31
N PRO A 12 -4.47 8.09 10.94
CA PRO A 12 -5.12 7.75 9.68
C PRO A 12 -4.08 7.80 8.54
N GLY A 13 -4.11 6.81 7.65
CA GLY A 13 -3.14 6.67 6.56
C GLY A 13 -1.87 5.90 6.86
N GLN A 14 -1.77 5.25 8.02
CA GLN A 14 -0.64 4.38 8.34
C GLN A 14 -1.08 2.92 8.53
N PRO A 15 -0.21 1.95 8.20
CA PRO A 15 -0.52 0.54 8.38
C PRO A 15 -0.74 0.23 9.87
N SER A 16 -1.67 -0.69 10.11
CA SER A 16 -1.95 -1.21 11.44
C SER A 16 -0.82 -2.10 11.95
N GLY A 17 -0.49 -1.97 13.23
CA GLY A 17 0.43 -2.87 13.92
C GLY A 17 -0.14 -4.28 14.15
N ASP A 18 -1.48 -4.42 14.11
CA ASP A 18 -2.18 -5.61 14.60
C ASP A 18 -3.01 -6.32 13.52
N TRP A 19 -3.22 -5.72 12.35
CA TRP A 19 -4.01 -6.35 11.27
C TRP A 19 -3.14 -7.33 10.46
N PRO A 20 -3.71 -8.43 9.96
CA PRO A 20 -2.99 -9.36 9.10
C PRO A 20 -2.71 -8.73 7.74
N TRP A 21 -1.63 -9.16 7.11
CA TRP A 21 -1.28 -8.78 5.74
C TRP A 21 -1.88 -9.76 4.73
N THR A 22 -2.34 -9.21 3.61
CA THR A 22 -2.66 -9.94 2.39
C THR A 22 -1.88 -9.31 1.23
N LEU A 23 -1.21 -10.14 0.44
CA LEU A 23 -0.61 -9.71 -0.83
C LEU A 23 -1.59 -10.04 -1.95
N ASN A 24 -1.87 -9.08 -2.82
CA ASN A 24 -2.66 -9.27 -4.02
C ASN A 24 -1.76 -9.03 -5.23
N VAL A 25 -1.52 -10.08 -6.00
CA VAL A 25 -0.71 -10.01 -7.23
C VAL A 25 -1.67 -10.17 -8.40
N SER A 26 -1.99 -9.09 -9.10
CA SER A 26 -2.87 -9.11 -10.28
C SER A 26 -4.22 -9.82 -10.03
N GLY A 27 -4.81 -9.65 -8.85
CA GLY A 27 -6.07 -10.30 -8.42
C GLY A 27 -5.90 -11.60 -7.64
N ALA A 28 -4.70 -12.21 -7.65
CA ALA A 28 -4.42 -13.41 -6.88
C ALA A 28 -4.10 -13.06 -5.41
N LEU A 29 -5.08 -13.27 -4.53
CA LEU A 29 -4.93 -13.05 -3.09
C LEU A 29 -4.09 -14.13 -2.43
N ARG A 30 -3.04 -13.71 -1.72
CA ARG A 30 -2.13 -14.54 -0.93
C ARG A 30 -2.17 -14.07 0.53
N PRO A 31 -3.19 -14.50 1.31
CA PRO A 31 -3.19 -14.28 2.75
C PRO A 31 -2.00 -15.03 3.37
N ASN A 32 -1.37 -14.44 4.38
CA ASN A 32 -0.19 -15.03 5.06
C ASN A 32 1.01 -15.29 4.13
N PHE A 33 1.23 -14.45 3.11
CA PHE A 33 2.43 -14.54 2.29
C PHE A 33 3.71 -14.45 3.17
N GLY A 34 4.72 -15.22 2.80
CA GLY A 34 5.75 -15.64 3.76
C GLY A 34 6.92 -14.68 3.97
N THR A 35 7.24 -13.82 3.00
CA THR A 35 8.54 -13.11 3.01
C THR A 35 8.52 -11.75 2.33
N TRP A 36 9.43 -10.88 2.76
CA TRP A 36 9.74 -9.61 2.10
C TRP A 36 10.21 -9.80 0.65
N GLU A 37 10.99 -10.84 0.42
CA GLU A 37 11.54 -11.16 -0.90
C GLU A 37 10.44 -11.45 -1.93
N MET A 38 9.28 -11.96 -1.49
CA MET A 38 8.12 -12.13 -2.36
C MET A 38 7.62 -10.77 -2.85
N ILE A 39 7.46 -9.78 -1.98
CA ILE A 39 7.02 -8.43 -2.38
C ILE A 39 7.97 -7.85 -3.43
N VAL A 40 9.28 -7.90 -3.18
CA VAL A 40 10.29 -7.35 -4.11
C VAL A 40 10.29 -8.11 -5.45
N SER A 41 10.11 -9.43 -5.42
CA SER A 41 10.00 -10.23 -6.64
C SER A 41 8.78 -9.83 -7.45
N GLU A 42 7.60 -9.76 -6.83
CA GLU A 42 6.36 -9.43 -7.54
C GLU A 42 6.35 -7.97 -8.03
N LEU A 43 7.02 -7.03 -7.33
CA LEU A 43 7.24 -5.67 -7.84
C LEU A 43 8.13 -5.63 -9.09
N ARG A 44 9.12 -6.54 -9.21
CA ARG A 44 9.98 -6.64 -10.41
C ARG A 44 9.24 -7.21 -11.61
N GLU A 45 8.26 -8.06 -11.38
CA GLU A 45 7.46 -8.72 -12.43
C GLU A 45 6.33 -7.82 -12.96
N LEU A 46 6.13 -6.62 -12.39
CA LEU A 46 5.16 -5.66 -12.92
C LEU A 46 5.46 -5.35 -14.39
N ASN A 47 4.42 -5.37 -15.22
CA ASN A 47 4.53 -5.31 -16.67
C ASN A 47 3.52 -4.33 -17.27
N LEU A 48 4.01 -3.43 -18.12
CA LEU A 48 3.19 -2.44 -18.83
C LEU A 48 2.21 -3.07 -19.84
N GLU A 49 2.54 -4.23 -20.42
CA GLU A 49 1.74 -4.89 -21.46
C GLU A 49 0.48 -5.57 -20.91
N GLU A 50 0.50 -5.98 -19.65
CA GLU A 50 -0.59 -6.70 -18.96
C GLU A 50 -1.53 -5.74 -18.21
N ALA A 51 -2.83 -5.74 -18.55
CA ALA A 51 -3.78 -4.71 -18.11
C ALA A 51 -4.10 -4.72 -16.63
N ASP A 52 -3.90 -5.88 -16.03
CA ASP A 52 -4.12 -6.21 -14.65
C ASP A 52 -2.81 -6.46 -13.91
N SER A 53 -1.67 -5.98 -14.42
CA SER A 53 -0.37 -6.10 -13.73
C SER A 53 -0.25 -5.06 -12.61
N PHE A 54 -0.44 -5.52 -11.38
CA PHE A 54 -0.31 -4.70 -10.18
C PHE A 54 0.05 -5.56 -8.97
N LEU A 55 0.61 -4.90 -7.96
CA LEU A 55 0.83 -5.47 -6.64
C LEU A 55 0.13 -4.62 -5.59
N ILE A 56 -0.67 -5.23 -4.71
CA ILE A 56 -1.21 -4.59 -3.52
C ILE A 56 -0.75 -5.32 -2.28
N LEU A 57 -0.20 -4.60 -1.33
CA LEU A 57 -0.01 -5.04 0.04
C LEU A 57 -1.08 -4.40 0.91
N GLU A 58 -2.06 -5.18 1.35
CA GLU A 58 -3.26 -4.67 2.04
C GLU A 58 -3.46 -5.27 3.45
N GLN A 59 -4.15 -4.50 4.28
CA GLN A 59 -4.67 -4.89 5.59
C GLN A 59 -6.15 -4.53 5.70
N LYS A 60 -6.93 -5.43 6.28
CA LYS A 60 -8.34 -5.21 6.64
C LYS A 60 -8.51 -5.48 8.12
N ASP A 61 -9.26 -4.64 8.85
CA ASP A 61 -9.57 -4.91 10.26
C ASP A 61 -10.41 -6.20 10.33
N PRO A 62 -9.95 -7.26 11.03
CA PRO A 62 -10.72 -8.49 11.18
C PRO A 62 -12.08 -8.30 11.86
N ARG A 63 -12.30 -7.16 12.54
CA ARG A 63 -13.51 -6.85 13.29
C ARG A 63 -14.46 -5.89 12.57
N ASP A 64 -13.95 -5.11 11.61
CA ASP A 64 -14.76 -4.18 10.81
C ASP A 64 -14.13 -4.02 9.42
N PRO A 65 -14.59 -4.77 8.41
CA PRO A 65 -14.01 -4.74 7.06
C PRO A 65 -14.08 -3.38 6.36
N GLN A 66 -14.87 -2.43 6.88
CA GLN A 66 -14.89 -1.04 6.40
C GLN A 66 -13.58 -0.30 6.72
N ASN A 67 -12.83 -0.79 7.72
CA ASN A 67 -11.52 -0.26 8.07
C ASN A 67 -10.44 -1.05 7.32
N TYR A 68 -9.70 -0.35 6.46
CA TYR A 68 -8.65 -0.95 5.66
C TYR A 68 -7.52 0.05 5.40
N TRP A 69 -6.38 -0.49 5.03
CA TRP A 69 -5.21 0.25 4.57
C TRP A 69 -4.52 -0.58 3.49
N PHE A 70 -3.99 0.05 2.45
CA PHE A 70 -3.17 -0.61 1.45
C PHE A 70 -2.08 0.31 0.91
N ILE A 71 -1.03 -0.31 0.40
CA ILE A 71 -0.09 0.28 -0.55
C ILE A 71 -0.10 -0.57 -1.81
N GLN A 72 -0.14 0.06 -2.98
CA GLN A 72 -0.05 -0.64 -4.25
C GLN A 72 0.93 0.00 -5.21
N SER A 73 1.33 -0.78 -6.20
CA SER A 73 2.08 -0.27 -7.33
C SER A 73 1.72 -1.00 -8.61
N ALA A 74 1.74 -0.22 -9.68
CA ALA A 74 1.59 -0.65 -11.07
C ALA A 74 2.48 0.25 -11.94
N ILE A 75 2.75 -0.16 -13.18
CA ILE A 75 3.45 0.68 -14.14
C ILE A 75 2.42 1.50 -14.92
N ASN A 76 2.62 2.82 -14.94
CA ASN A 76 1.76 3.77 -15.63
C ASN A 76 1.69 3.51 -17.12
N ARG A 77 0.47 3.24 -17.60
CA ARG A 77 0.17 3.04 -19.03
C ARG A 77 -0.07 4.32 -19.78
N ALA A 78 -0.59 5.31 -19.09
CA ALA A 78 -1.00 6.60 -19.63
C ALA A 78 -0.79 7.67 -18.56
N GLY A 79 -0.93 8.94 -18.94
CA GLY A 79 -0.70 10.06 -18.04
C GLY A 79 0.64 10.75 -18.30
N PRO A 80 1.09 11.62 -17.38
CA PRO A 80 2.28 12.46 -17.57
C PRO A 80 3.58 11.66 -17.57
N HIS A 81 3.61 10.49 -16.91
CA HIS A 81 4.81 9.64 -16.78
C HIS A 81 4.57 8.19 -17.22
N PRO A 82 4.31 7.90 -18.52
CA PRO A 82 4.17 6.52 -18.98
C PRO A 82 5.45 5.70 -18.77
N GLY A 83 5.30 4.46 -18.33
CA GLY A 83 6.42 3.54 -18.03
C GLY A 83 7.03 3.73 -16.65
N TRP A 84 6.60 4.71 -15.86
CA TRP A 84 7.02 4.87 -14.47
C TRP A 84 6.18 3.99 -13.56
N TYR A 85 6.66 3.74 -12.34
CA TYR A 85 5.87 3.10 -11.31
C TYR A 85 5.00 4.16 -10.64
N THR A 86 3.73 3.86 -10.43
CA THR A 86 2.92 4.61 -9.47
C THR A 86 2.92 3.87 -8.16
N VAL A 87 3.13 4.57 -7.07
CA VAL A 87 2.93 4.08 -5.71
C VAL A 87 1.69 4.77 -5.17
N GLU A 88 0.68 3.99 -4.79
CA GLU A 88 -0.53 4.54 -4.19
C GLU A 88 -0.69 4.00 -2.77
N VAL A 89 -1.08 4.87 -1.85
CA VAL A 89 -1.42 4.54 -0.48
C VAL A 89 -2.86 4.95 -0.23
N GLY A 90 -3.70 3.97 0.12
CA GLY A 90 -5.12 4.19 0.35
C GLY A 90 -5.56 3.64 1.68
N TRP A 91 -6.54 4.29 2.29
CA TRP A 91 -7.17 3.82 3.52
C TRP A 91 -8.62 4.23 3.58
N GLY A 92 -9.40 3.47 4.34
CA GLY A 92 -10.80 3.74 4.52
C GLY A 92 -11.27 3.40 5.92
N SER A 93 -12.32 4.09 6.32
CA SER A 93 -13.10 3.79 7.52
C SER A 93 -14.53 4.25 7.30
N ARG A 94 -15.38 4.04 8.31
CA ARG A 94 -16.75 4.59 8.32
C ARG A 94 -16.80 6.13 8.26
N GLN A 95 -15.69 6.82 8.54
CA GLN A 95 -15.61 8.28 8.54
C GLN A 95 -15.23 8.86 7.17
N GLY A 96 -14.77 8.02 6.24
CA GLY A 96 -14.27 8.45 4.94
C GLY A 96 -13.13 7.59 4.45
N LYS A 97 -12.70 7.89 3.23
CA LYS A 97 -11.60 7.22 2.53
C LYS A 97 -10.62 8.26 2.05
N ALA A 98 -9.38 7.84 1.86
CA ALA A 98 -8.37 8.63 1.19
C ALA A 98 -7.52 7.74 0.29
N LEU A 99 -6.98 8.36 -0.76
CA LEU A 99 -6.09 7.74 -1.73
C LEU A 99 -5.06 8.77 -2.13
N TRP A 100 -3.80 8.48 -1.87
CA TRP A 100 -2.70 9.36 -2.23
C TRP A 100 -1.75 8.60 -3.16
N ASP A 101 -1.21 9.27 -4.18
CA ASP A 101 -0.32 8.66 -5.17
C ASP A 101 1.00 9.41 -5.34
N LEU A 102 2.00 8.71 -5.87
CA LEU A 102 3.29 9.26 -6.24
C LEU A 102 3.86 8.45 -7.41
N ASP A 103 4.22 9.13 -8.49
CA ASP A 103 4.98 8.53 -9.58
C ASP A 103 6.48 8.52 -9.25
N VAL A 104 7.10 7.36 -9.43
CA VAL A 104 8.54 7.14 -9.26
C VAL A 104 9.12 6.43 -10.48
N GLN A 105 10.35 6.76 -10.85
CA GLN A 105 10.92 6.33 -12.12
C GLN A 105 11.41 4.89 -12.05
N THR A 106 11.85 4.42 -10.88
CA THR A 106 12.49 3.11 -10.74
C THR A 106 11.86 2.27 -9.65
N LEU A 107 12.07 0.95 -9.76
CA LEU A 107 11.71 0.01 -8.71
C LEU A 107 12.42 0.35 -7.39
N GLU A 108 13.69 0.77 -7.45
CA GLU A 108 14.50 1.12 -6.29
C GLU A 108 13.91 2.29 -5.49
N GLU A 109 13.16 3.17 -6.15
CA GLU A 109 12.41 4.26 -5.51
C GLU A 109 11.08 3.79 -4.91
N ALA A 110 10.40 2.82 -5.53
CA ALA A 110 9.14 2.27 -5.02
C ALA A 110 9.35 1.35 -3.79
N VAL A 111 10.38 0.51 -3.82
CA VAL A 111 10.66 -0.52 -2.80
C VAL A 111 10.70 0.01 -1.35
N PRO A 112 11.33 1.17 -1.05
CA PRO A 112 11.35 1.74 0.30
C PRO A 112 9.98 1.95 0.94
N PHE A 113 8.95 2.35 0.18
CA PHE A 113 7.60 2.55 0.71
C PHE A 113 6.97 1.22 1.15
N PHE A 114 7.09 0.18 0.32
CA PHE A 114 6.67 -1.18 0.66
C PHE A 114 7.46 -1.73 1.85
N ARG A 115 8.76 -1.41 1.95
CA ARG A 115 9.59 -1.86 3.07
C ARG A 115 9.12 -1.25 4.37
N ALA A 116 8.86 0.05 4.39
CA ALA A 116 8.33 0.74 5.56
C ALA A 116 7.00 0.13 6.00
N ALA A 117 6.09 -0.10 5.05
CA ALA A 117 4.82 -0.76 5.31
C ALA A 117 4.98 -2.17 5.87
N TYR A 118 5.78 -3.03 5.22
CA TYR A 118 6.02 -4.40 5.64
C TYR A 118 6.62 -4.50 7.05
N ASP A 119 7.58 -3.62 7.37
CA ASP A 119 8.17 -3.48 8.71
C ASP A 119 7.19 -2.90 9.75
N ARG A 120 5.95 -2.58 9.35
CA ARG A 120 4.92 -1.90 10.16
C ARG A 120 5.40 -0.57 10.74
N LYS A 121 6.22 0.15 9.96
CA LYS A 121 6.68 1.51 10.25
C LYS A 121 5.79 2.53 9.55
N ALA A 122 5.95 3.79 9.90
CA ALA A 122 5.30 4.86 9.19
C ALA A 122 5.83 4.92 7.74
N VAL A 123 4.92 4.94 6.77
CA VAL A 123 5.22 5.25 5.37
C VAL A 123 5.31 6.77 5.25
N ASP A 124 6.43 7.25 4.73
CA ASP A 124 6.60 8.67 4.42
C ASP A 124 5.77 9.01 3.18
N LEU A 125 4.76 9.86 3.37
CA LEU A 125 3.87 10.29 2.29
C LEU A 125 4.23 11.70 1.78
N SER A 126 5.41 12.20 2.14
CA SER A 126 5.90 13.49 1.65
C SER A 126 6.06 13.43 0.12
N GLY A 127 5.42 14.37 -0.57
CA GLY A 127 5.45 14.44 -2.04
C GLY A 127 4.36 13.65 -2.74
N PHE A 128 3.55 12.87 -2.02
CA PHE A 128 2.35 12.27 -2.59
C PHE A 128 1.29 13.33 -2.87
N GLU A 129 0.54 13.15 -3.96
CA GLU A 129 -0.62 13.96 -4.30
C GLU A 129 -1.89 13.35 -3.69
N ASP A 130 -2.82 14.20 -3.25
CA ASP A 130 -4.09 13.74 -2.69
C ASP A 130 -5.11 13.51 -3.81
N MET A 131 -5.42 12.24 -4.04
CA MET A 131 -6.36 11.76 -5.05
C MET A 131 -7.70 11.32 -4.44
N SER A 132 -7.98 11.70 -3.19
CA SER A 132 -9.17 11.25 -2.46
C SER A 132 -10.48 11.67 -3.11
N ASP A 133 -10.50 12.79 -3.83
CA ASP A 133 -11.68 13.27 -4.58
C ASP A 133 -12.10 12.30 -5.71
N MET A 134 -11.20 11.42 -6.16
CA MET A 134 -11.49 10.42 -7.19
C MET A 134 -12.25 9.20 -6.64
N LEU A 135 -12.39 9.08 -5.31
CA LEU A 135 -12.99 7.91 -4.66
C LEU A 135 -14.53 7.92 -4.62
N GLY A 136 -15.17 9.05 -4.95
CA GLY A 136 -16.63 9.20 -5.05
C GLY A 136 -17.38 9.37 -3.73
#